data_AF-A0A645J694-F1
#
_entry.id   AF-A0A645J694-F1
#
_cell.length_a   1.000
_cell.length_b   1.000
_cell.length_c   1.000
_cell.angle_alpha   90.00
_cell.angle_beta   90.00
_cell.angle_gamma   90.00
#
_symmetry.space_group_name_H-M   'P 1'
#
loop_
_entity.id
_entity.type
_entity.pdbx_description
1 polymer ?
#
loop_
_entity_poly.entity_id
_entity_poly.type
_entity_poly.pdbx_seq_one_letter_code
_entity_poly.pdbx_strand_id
1 'polypeptide(L)'
;MSFEDLKREIASGQPVIVWVFGNTWWGGTSVQYTASNGHISTVIAYEHTVIVTAYDDTEVTILDGGTYYYRTIAQFESSWATLGNMAVIMQ
;
A
#
# COMPACT_ATOMS: atom_id res chain seq x y z
N MET A 1 -9.78 -0.15 -0.12
CA MET A 1 -9.85 1.31 -0.40
C MET A 1 -9.57 1.54 -1.88
N SER A 2 -10.09 2.60 -2.51
CA SER A 2 -9.69 2.97 -3.88
C SER A 2 -8.52 3.96 -3.88
N PHE A 3 -7.81 4.09 -5.00
CA PHE A 3 -6.74 5.09 -5.12
C PHE A 3 -7.28 6.53 -5.03
N GLU A 4 -8.50 6.78 -5.50
CA GLU A 4 -9.14 8.09 -5.33
C GLU A 4 -9.49 8.39 -3.87
N ASP A 5 -9.82 7.38 -3.06
CA ASP A 5 -10.02 7.56 -1.61
C ASP A 5 -8.68 7.94 -0.95
N LEU A 6 -7.61 7.21 -1.27
CA LEU A 6 -6.26 7.49 -0.79
C LEU A 6 -5.82 8.92 -1.10
N LYS A 7 -6.05 9.38 -2.34
CA LYS A 7 -5.76 10.75 -2.75
C LYS A 7 -6.52 11.78 -1.93
N ARG A 8 -7.80 11.53 -1.61
CA ARG A 8 -8.59 12.46 -0.79
C ARG A 8 -8.04 12.58 0.63
N GLU A 9 -7.63 11.48 1.25
CA GLU A 9 -6.97 11.52 2.57
C GLU A 9 -5.70 12.37 2.51
N ILE A 10 -4.82 12.08 1.55
CA ILE A 10 -3.55 12.81 1.38
C ILE A 10 -3.81 14.30 1.11
N ALA A 11 -4.76 14.63 0.23
CA ALA A 11 -5.13 16.01 -0.08
C ALA A 11 -5.72 16.76 1.13
N SER A 12 -6.29 16.04 2.10
CA SER A 12 -6.77 16.59 3.36
C SER A 12 -5.65 16.80 4.41
N GLY A 13 -4.40 16.52 4.04
CA GLY A 13 -3.25 16.62 4.93
C GLY A 13 -3.07 15.39 5.83
N GLN A 14 -3.69 14.26 5.49
CA GLN A 14 -3.61 13.00 6.25
C GLN A 14 -2.77 11.96 5.48
N PRO A 15 -1.51 11.72 5.89
CA PRO A 15 -0.72 10.62 5.35
C PRO A 15 -1.34 9.28 5.70
N VAL A 16 -1.21 8.30 4.81
CA VAL A 16 -1.89 7.01 4.93
C VAL A 16 -0.90 5.86 4.98
N ILE A 17 -1.01 5.00 6.00
CA ILE A 17 -0.25 3.75 6.10
C ILE A 17 -0.92 2.71 5.20
N VAL A 18 -0.15 2.07 4.32
CA VAL A 18 -0.62 1.05 3.38
C VAL A 18 0.29 -0.18 3.38
N TRP A 19 -0.26 -1.31 2.94
CA TRP A 19 0.45 -2.58 2.78
C TRP A 19 0.85 -2.82 1.32
N VAL A 20 2.12 -3.09 1.06
CA VAL A 20 2.67 -3.28 -0.29
C VAL A 20 3.52 -4.55 -0.37
N PHE A 21 3.87 -4.92 -1.60
CA PHE A 21 4.85 -5.98 -1.88
C PHE A 21 6.26 -5.39 -1.98
N GLY A 22 7.16 -5.83 -1.11
CA GLY A 22 8.54 -5.36 -1.01
C GLY A 22 8.63 -3.86 -0.74
N ASN A 23 9.60 -3.18 -1.34
CA ASN A 23 9.68 -1.72 -1.30
C ASN A 23 8.86 -1.11 -2.47
N THR A 24 7.57 -1.44 -2.50
CA THR A 24 6.63 -1.09 -3.57
C THR A 24 7.11 -1.60 -4.94
N TRP A 25 7.36 -2.89 -5.05
CA TRP A 25 7.76 -3.56 -6.30
C TRP A 25 6.55 -3.87 -7.19
N TRP A 26 6.81 -4.04 -8.49
CA TRP A 26 5.79 -4.46 -9.45
C TRP A 26 5.29 -5.88 -9.18
N GLY A 27 3.97 -6.06 -9.25
CA GLY A 27 3.32 -7.36 -9.15
C GLY A 27 3.49 -8.00 -7.78
N GLY A 28 3.77 -9.31 -7.79
CA GLY A 28 3.75 -10.17 -6.61
C GLY A 28 2.54 -11.11 -6.63
N THR A 29 2.71 -12.32 -6.08
CA THR A 29 1.64 -13.33 -6.04
C THR A 29 1.26 -13.58 -4.59
N SER A 30 0.12 -13.04 -4.19
CA SER A 30 -0.48 -13.33 -2.90
C SER A 30 -1.07 -14.73 -2.85
N VAL A 31 -1.05 -15.35 -1.67
CA VAL A 31 -1.70 -16.63 -1.40
C VAL A 31 -2.64 -16.52 -0.20
N GLN A 32 -3.59 -17.42 -0.09
CA GLN A 32 -4.45 -17.53 1.09
C GLN A 32 -3.80 -18.47 2.09
N TYR A 33 -3.67 -18.03 3.34
CA TYR A 33 -3.15 -18.81 4.45
C TYR A 33 -4.25 -19.03 5.49
N THR A 34 -4.54 -20.30 5.80
CA THR A 34 -5.45 -20.67 6.88
C THR A 34 -4.66 -20.88 8.16
N ALA A 35 -4.86 -19.98 9.13
CA ALA A 35 -4.27 -20.07 10.46
C ALA A 35 -4.88 -21.21 11.28
N SER A 36 -4.22 -21.59 12.37
CA SER A 36 -4.65 -22.69 13.26
C SER A 36 -6.02 -22.48 13.90
N ASN A 37 -6.49 -21.23 13.99
CA ASN A 37 -7.82 -20.86 14.45
C ASN A 37 -8.90 -20.85 13.34
N GLY A 38 -8.54 -21.28 12.12
CA GLY A 38 -9.43 -21.29 10.95
C GLY A 38 -9.55 -19.95 10.22
N HIS A 39 -8.91 -18.87 10.71
CA HIS A 39 -8.92 -17.59 10.01
C HIS A 39 -8.11 -17.67 8.71
N ILE A 40 -8.68 -17.16 7.62
CA ILE A 40 -8.00 -17.09 6.33
C ILE A 40 -7.49 -15.68 6.11
N SER A 41 -6.19 -15.55 5.85
CA SER A 41 -5.54 -14.27 5.56
C SER A 41 -4.85 -14.31 4.20
N THR A 42 -4.95 -13.22 3.44
CA THR A 42 -4.09 -12.97 2.28
C THR A 42 -2.68 -12.67 2.76
N VAL A 43 -1.69 -13.39 2.24
CA VAL A 43 -0.26 -13.18 2.57
C VAL A 43 0.57 -13.13 1.30
N ILE A 44 1.70 -12.44 1.34
CA ILE A 44 2.71 -12.43 0.28
C ILE A 44 4.10 -12.43 0.91
N ALA A 45 5.08 -13.04 0.24
CA ALA A 45 6.47 -12.90 0.63
C ALA A 45 6.90 -11.44 0.53
N TYR A 46 7.69 -10.96 1.48
CA TYR A 46 8.11 -9.55 1.56
C TYR A 46 6.93 -8.57 1.68
N GLU A 47 5.86 -8.96 2.38
CA GLU A 47 4.88 -7.98 2.85
C GLU A 47 5.60 -6.86 3.60
N HIS A 48 5.19 -5.62 3.33
CA HIS A 48 5.77 -4.44 3.95
C HIS A 48 4.72 -3.33 4.12
N THR A 49 4.91 -2.48 5.12
CA THR A 49 4.08 -1.30 5.34
C THR A 49 4.85 -0.02 5.04
N VAL A 50 4.21 0.91 4.34
CA VAL A 50 4.78 2.22 4.00
C VAL A 50 3.76 3.34 4.23
N ILE A 51 4.21 4.59 4.26
CA ILE A 51 3.33 5.76 4.42
C ILE A 51 3.29 6.55 3.11
N VAL A 52 2.10 6.69 2.51
CA VAL A 52 1.91 7.58 1.35
C VAL A 52 1.64 8.98 1.87
N THR A 53 2.44 9.94 1.42
CA THR A 53 2.48 11.31 1.98
C THR A 53 2.11 12.40 0.98
N ALA A 54 2.28 12.15 -0.31
CA ALA A 54 1.91 13.05 -1.39
C ALA A 54 1.67 12.27 -2.69
N TYR A 55 1.06 12.91 -3.67
CA TYR A 55 0.93 12.41 -5.03
C TYR A 55 0.93 13.58 -6.02
N ASP A 56 1.26 13.30 -7.27
CA ASP A 56 1.00 14.17 -8.41
C ASP A 56 0.25 13.40 -9.52
N ASP A 57 0.26 13.92 -10.75
CA ASP A 57 -0.44 13.32 -11.88
C ASP A 57 0.14 11.96 -12.31
N THR A 58 1.36 11.63 -11.87
CA THR A 58 2.14 10.49 -12.36
C THR A 58 2.70 9.59 -11.27
N GLU A 59 3.00 10.13 -10.08
CA GLU A 59 3.71 9.44 -9.02
C GLU A 59 3.07 9.64 -7.63
N VAL A 60 3.41 8.75 -6.72
CA VAL A 60 3.19 8.87 -5.28
C VAL A 60 4.51 9.08 -4.55
N THR A 61 4.50 9.89 -3.49
CA THR A 61 5.62 10.06 -2.56
C THR A 61 5.41 9.18 -1.34
N ILE A 62 6.38 8.29 -1.10
CA ILE A 62 6.31 7.27 -0.06
C ILE A 62 7.42 7.51 0.97
N LEU A 63 7.05 7.47 2.25
CA LEU A 63 7.96 7.44 3.39
C LEU A 63 8.05 5.99 3.91
N ASP A 64 9.28 5.48 3.97
CA ASP A 64 9.57 4.11 4.40
C ASP A 64 10.83 4.11 5.27
N GLY A 65 10.68 3.72 6.54
CA GLY A 65 11.82 3.63 7.47
C GLY A 65 12.63 4.93 7.62
N GLY A 66 12.01 6.10 7.39
CA GLY A 66 12.68 7.41 7.43
C GLY A 66 13.25 7.89 6.09
N THR A 67 13.12 7.10 5.02
CA THR A 67 13.57 7.46 3.67
C THR A 67 12.37 7.77 2.77
N TYR A 68 12.46 8.86 2.01
CA TYR A 68 11.47 9.19 0.98
C TYR A 68 11.88 8.61 -0.38
N TYR A 69 10.91 8.07 -1.11
CA TYR A 69 11.07 7.69 -2.51
C TYR A 69 9.78 7.87 -3.30
N TYR A 70 9.92 7.91 -4.62
CA TYR A 70 8.82 8.03 -5.56
C TYR A 70 8.52 6.71 -6.26
N ARG A 71 7.27 6.51 -6.62
CA ARG A 71 6.80 5.41 -7.47
C ARG A 71 5.75 5.93 -8.42
N THR A 72 5.79 5.47 -9.65
CA THR A 72 4.68 5.71 -10.58
C THR A 72 3.40 5.17 -9.98
N ILE A 73 2.27 5.84 -10.26
CA ILE A 73 0.95 5.41 -9.77
C ILE A 73 0.69 3.95 -10.14
N ALA A 74 1.01 3.56 -11.37
CA ALA A 74 0.81 2.20 -11.84
C ALA A 74 1.66 1.17 -11.06
N GLN A 75 2.92 1.50 -10.71
CA GLN A 75 3.74 0.63 -9.89
C GLN A 75 3.18 0.49 -8.48
N PHE A 76 2.77 1.62 -7.90
CA PHE A 76 2.16 1.65 -6.58
C PHE A 76 0.89 0.81 -6.52
N GLU A 77 -0.06 1.05 -7.43
CA GLU A 77 -1.33 0.31 -7.49
C GLU A 77 -1.10 -1.18 -7.74
N SER A 78 -0.15 -1.55 -8.62
CA SER A 78 0.20 -2.95 -8.84
C SER A 78 0.69 -3.64 -7.57
N SER A 79 1.47 -2.94 -6.74
CA SER A 79 2.02 -3.49 -5.49
C SER A 79 0.95 -3.55 -4.40
N TRP A 80 0.22 -2.46 -4.21
CA TRP A 80 -0.82 -2.29 -3.19
C TRP A 80 -2.00 -3.25 -3.37
N ALA A 81 -2.36 -3.56 -4.63
CA ALA A 81 -3.42 -4.49 -4.97
C ALA A 81 -3.13 -5.93 -4.52
N THR A 82 -1.85 -6.34 -4.38
CA THR A 82 -1.50 -7.69 -3.94
C THR A 82 -2.01 -8.03 -2.54
N LEU A 83 -2.24 -7.01 -1.71
CA LEU A 83 -2.74 -7.16 -0.36
C LEU A 83 -4.12 -6.52 -0.20
N GLY A 84 -4.90 -6.45 -1.27
CA GLY A 84 -6.31 -6.06 -1.23
C GLY A 84 -6.55 -4.57 -0.97
N ASN A 85 -5.60 -3.71 -1.33
CA ASN A 85 -5.68 -2.27 -1.14
C ASN A 85 -5.95 -1.89 0.34
N MET A 86 -5.26 -2.57 1.26
CA MET A 86 -5.34 -2.32 2.71
C MET A 86 -4.68 -0.99 3.08
N ALA A 87 -5.32 -0.29 4.01
CA ALA A 87 -4.83 0.97 4.53
C ALA A 87 -5.39 1.27 5.92
N VAL A 88 -4.68 2.11 6.67
CA VAL A 88 -5.16 2.73 7.91
C VAL A 88 -5.47 4.19 7.64
N ILE A 89 -6.71 4.59 7.89
CA ILE A 89 -7.21 5.97 7.77
C ILE A 89 -7.81 6.42 9.10
N MET A 90 -7.83 7.73 9.34
CA MET A 90 -8.54 8.30 10.49
C MET A 90 -10.04 8.39 10.16
N GLN A 91 -10.89 8.14 11.16
CA GLN A 91 -12.36 8.26 11.05
C GLN A 91 -12.89 9.36 11.98
#